data_AF-A0A954B4Q4-F1
#
_entry.id   AF-A0A954B4Q4-F1
#
_cell.length_a   1.000
_cell.length_b   1.000
_cell.length_c   1.000
_cell.angle_alpha   90.00
_cell.angle_beta   90.00
_cell.angle_gamma   90.00
#
_symmetry.space_group_name_H-M   'P 1'
#
loop_
_entity.id
_entity.type
_entity.pdbx_description
1 polymer ?
#
loop_
_entity_poly.entity_id
_entity_poly.type
_entity_poly.pdbx_seq_one_letter_code
_entity_poly.pdbx_strand_id
1 'polypeptide(L)' 'MGRIHTERHVAARIGWLRAAVLGANDGIVSTASLIIGVAAASATTGSILVAGVAGLVAGAMSMAAG' A
#
# COMPACT_ATOMS: atom_id res chain seq x y z
N MET A 1 -0.16 43.51 14.43
CA MET A 1 0.71 42.50 15.09
C MET A 1 0.03 41.13 14.99
N GLY A 2 0.22 40.41 13.89
CA GLY A 2 -0.40 39.10 13.66
C GLY A 2 0.28 38.05 14.53
N ARG A 3 -0.47 37.46 15.47
CA ARG A 3 0.03 36.42 16.36
C ARG A 3 0.22 35.14 15.53
N ILE A 4 1.45 34.81 15.16
CA ILE A 4 1.78 33.55 14.49
C ILE A 4 1.56 32.43 15.50
N HIS A 5 0.45 31.69 15.34
CA HIS A 5 0.23 30.44 16.06
C HIS A 5 1.09 29.36 15.42
N THR A 6 2.21 29.05 16.06
CA THR A 6 3.01 27.88 15.73
C THR A 6 2.27 26.63 16.22
N GLU A 7 1.37 26.09 15.40
CA GLU A 7 0.78 24.76 15.65
C GLU A 7 1.88 23.71 15.59
N ARG A 8 2.32 23.29 16.76
CA ARG A 8 3.48 22.43 16.97
C ARG A 8 3.14 21.00 16.57
N HIS A 9 3.58 20.59 15.38
CA HIS A 9 4.05 19.22 15.07
C HIS A 9 3.10 18.02 15.33
N VAL A 10 1.78 18.20 15.47
CA VAL A 10 0.83 17.07 15.45
C VAL A 10 0.52 16.63 14.02
N ALA A 11 0.49 17.57 13.07
CA ALA A 11 0.24 17.31 11.65
C ALA A 11 1.25 16.32 11.01
N ALA A 12 2.52 16.34 11.43
CA ALA A 12 3.54 15.42 10.91
C ALA A 12 3.25 13.95 11.28
N ARG A 13 2.73 13.69 12.50
CA ARG A 13 2.28 12.35 12.92
C ARG A 13 0.92 11.96 12.32
N ILE A 14 0.27 12.83 11.56
CA ILE A 14 -0.93 12.48 10.79
C ILE A 14 -0.53 12.15 9.35
N GLY A 15 0.50 12.82 8.81
CA GLY A 15 1.05 12.55 7.47
C GLY A 15 1.55 11.12 7.28
N TRP A 16 2.43 10.63 8.17
CA TRP A 16 2.97 9.26 8.12
C TRP A 16 1.89 8.17 8.28
N LEU A 17 0.82 8.47 9.02
CA LEU A 17 -0.26 7.56 9.37
C LEU A 17 -1.22 7.48 8.18
N ARG A 18 -1.50 8.63 7.55
CA ARG A 18 -2.22 8.67 6.28
C ARG A 18 -1.48 7.89 5.20
N ALA A 19 -0.17 8.06 5.06
CA ALA A 19 0.63 7.30 4.09
C ALA A 19 0.58 5.80 4.38
N ALA A 20 0.72 5.39 5.64
CA ALA A 20 0.64 3.98 6.04
C ALA A 20 -0.75 3.37 5.81
N VAL A 21 -1.83 4.08 6.13
CA VAL A 21 -3.21 3.59 5.98
C VAL A 21 -3.62 3.52 4.50
N LEU A 22 -3.30 4.57 3.72
CA LEU A 22 -3.56 4.57 2.28
C LEU A 22 -2.73 3.49 1.57
N GLY A 23 -1.45 3.36 1.92
CA GLY A 23 -0.59 2.30 1.40
C GLY A 23 -1.11 0.90 1.75
N ALA A 24 -1.55 0.67 2.99
CA ALA A 24 -2.14 -0.61 3.38
C ALA A 24 -3.45 -0.90 2.62
N ASN A 25 -4.32 0.10 2.48
CA ASN A 25 -5.56 -0.02 1.71
C ASN A 25 -5.26 -0.41 0.26
N ASP A 26 -4.39 0.35 -0.40
CA ASP A 26 -4.08 0.16 -1.82
C ASP A 26 -3.33 -1.16 -2.03
N GLY A 27 -2.46 -1.55 -1.08
CA GLY A 27 -1.71 -2.80 -1.13
C GLY A 27 -2.61 -4.04 -1.04
N ILE A 28 -3.60 -4.04 -0.14
CA ILE A 28 -4.55 -5.16 0.02
C ILE A 28 -5.43 -5.29 -1.23
N VAL A 29 -6.04 -4.18 -1.66
CA VAL A 29 -6.95 -4.19 -2.82
C VAL A 29 -6.21 -4.64 -4.09
N SER A 30 -5.00 -4.12 -4.32
CA SER A 30 -4.20 -4.45 -5.50
C SER A 30 -3.75 -5.91 -5.50
N THR A 31 -3.28 -6.42 -4.36
CA THR A 31 -2.81 -7.81 -4.24
C THR A 31 -3.98 -8.80 -4.37
N ALA A 32 -5.13 -8.49 -3.75
CA ALA A 32 -6.32 -9.32 -3.86
C ALA A 32 -6.85 -9.35 -5.30
N SER A 33 -6.94 -8.19 -5.96
CA SER A 33 -7.37 -8.10 -7.37
C SER A 33 -6.44 -8.85 -8.31
N LEU A 34 -5.13 -8.77 -8.09
CA LEU A 34 -4.13 -9.54 -8.84
C LEU A 34 -4.31 -11.05 -8.64
N ILE A 35 -4.41 -11.51 -7.39
CA ILE A 35 -4.61 -12.93 -7.07
C ILE A 35 -5.91 -13.44 -7.70
N ILE A 36 -7.00 -12.69 -7.60
CA ILE A 36 -8.29 -13.03 -8.22
C ILE A 36 -8.15 -13.11 -9.74
N GLY A 37 -7.47 -12.16 -10.38
CA GLY A 37 -7.24 -12.16 -11.82
C GLY A 37 -6.40 -13.37 -12.29
N VAL A 38 -5.34 -13.70 -11.57
CA VAL A 38 -4.50 -14.86 -11.86
C VAL A 38 -5.27 -16.17 -11.63
N ALA A 39 -6.08 -16.24 -10.57
CA ALA A 39 -6.95 -17.39 -10.32
C ALA A 39 -8.03 -17.57 -11.40
N ALA A 40 -8.63 -16.47 -11.86
CA ALA A 40 -9.61 -16.47 -12.95
C ALA A 40 -9.01 -16.95 -14.29
N ALA A 41 -7.71 -16.77 -14.50
CA ALA A 41 -6.99 -17.27 -15.67
C ALA A 41 -6.71 -18.80 -15.64
N SER A 42 -7.38 -19.55 -14.76
CA SER A 42 -7.18 -21.01 -14.57
C SER A 42 -5.73 -21.38 -14.20
N ALA A 43 -5.02 -20.47 -13.52
CA ALA A 43 -3.65 -20.71 -13.10
C ALA A 43 -3.60 -21.75 -11.96
N THR A 44 -2.52 -22.54 -11.93
CA THR A 44 -2.28 -23.48 -10.82
C THR A 44 -2.08 -22.74 -9.49
N THR A 45 -2.34 -23.41 -8.36
CA THR A 45 -2.13 -22.84 -7.02
C THR A 45 -0.70 -22.33 -6.82
N GLY A 46 0.30 -23.04 -7.36
CA GLY A 46 1.70 -22.61 -7.32
C GLY A 46 1.93 -21.28 -8.03
N SER A 47 1.39 -21.10 -9.24
CA SER A 47 1.48 -19.84 -9.98
C SER A 47 0.74 -18.68 -9.28
N ILE A 48 -0.40 -18.95 -8.63
CA ILE A 48 -1.13 -17.94 -7.87
C ILE A 48 -0.30 -17.45 -6.68
N LEU A 49 0.35 -18.37 -5.94
CA LEU A 49 1.20 -18.03 -4.81
C LEU A 49 2.43 -17.22 -5.24
N VAL A 50 3.11 -17.64 -6.31
CA VAL A 50 4.27 -16.91 -6.85
C VAL A 50 3.87 -15.51 -7.28
N ALA A 51 2.78 -15.36 -8.04
CA ALA A 51 2.29 -14.07 -8.50
C ALA A 51 1.86 -13.16 -7.34
N GLY A 52 1.16 -13.71 -6.34
CA GLY A 52 0.74 -12.98 -5.15
C GLY A 52 1.92 -12.48 -4.32
N VAL A 53 2.91 -13.33 -4.04
CA VAL A 53 4.11 -12.95 -3.27
C VAL A 53 4.96 -11.94 -4.05
N ALA A 54 5.18 -12.16 -5.34
CA ALA A 54 5.92 -11.23 -6.20
C ALA A 54 5.23 -9.86 -6.26
N GLY A 55 3.90 -9.84 -6.43
CA GLY A 55 3.10 -8.62 -6.45
C GLY A 55 3.12 -7.87 -5.11
N LEU A 56 3.06 -8.58 -3.99
CA LEU A 56 3.15 -7.99 -2.65
C LEU A 56 4.52 -7.34 -2.41
N VAL A 57 5.61 -8.04 -2.76
CA VAL A 57 6.97 -7.50 -2.59
C VAL A 57 7.20 -6.31 -3.51
N ALA A 58 6.79 -6.39 -4.78
CA ALA A 58 6.90 -5.28 -5.73
C ALA A 58 6.08 -4.06 -5.28
N GLY A 59 4.85 -4.27 -4.81
CA GLY A 59 3.98 -3.22 -4.31
C GLY A 59 4.55 -2.53 -3.06
N ALA A 60 5.04 -3.31 -2.08
CA ALA A 60 5.67 -2.77 -0.88
C ALA A 60 6.92 -1.94 -1.22
N MET A 61 7.76 -2.41 -2.15
CA MET A 61 8.93 -1.66 -2.60
C MET A 61 8.56 -0.36 -3.32
N SER A 62 7.54 -0.37 -4.19
CA SER A 62 7.07 0.84 -4.86
C SER A 62 6.53 1.89 -3.88
N MET A 63 5.81 1.46 -2.83
CA MET A 63 5.27 2.38 -1.82
C MET A 63 6.34 2.92 -0.87
N ALA A 64 7.42 2.17 -0.66
CA ALA A 64 8.56 2.62 0.14
C ALA A 64 9.51 3.55 -0.63
N ALA A 65 9.60 3.39 -1.95
CA ALA A 65 10.42 4.23 -2.82
C ALA A 65 9.75 5.57 -3.20
N GLY A 66 8.42 5.65 -3.08
CA GLY A 66 7.59 6.80 -3.44
C GLY A 66 7.32 7.77 -2.31
#